data_AF-C2E6M5-F1
#
_entry.id   AF-C2E6M5-F1
#
_cell.length_a   1.000
_cell.length_b   1.000
_cell.length_c   1.000
_cell.angle_alpha   90.00
_cell.angle_beta   90.00
_cell.angle_gamma   90.00
#
_symmetry.space_group_name_H-M   'P 1'
#
loop_
_entity.id
_entity.type
_entity.pdbx_description
1 polymer ?
#
loop_
_entity_poly.entity_id
_entity_poly.type
_entity_poly.pdbx_seq_one_letter_code
_entity_poly.pdbx_strand_id
1 'polypeptide(L)' 'MGTTVKGKEQVIKRYFNSWIVPNFKDFEDTFSKNASYSECYSPIYRNKAEIIAWYKDWNKNWTSIGMAN' A
#
# COMPACT_ATOMS: atom_id res chain seq x y z
N MET A 1 12.88 21.17 -5.42
CA MET A 1 11.75 20.56 -4.68
C MET A 1 12.30 19.40 -3.88
N GLY A 2 12.58 19.62 -2.60
CA GLY A 2 13.26 18.63 -1.76
C GLY A 2 12.28 17.55 -1.29
N THR A 3 12.58 16.30 -1.59
CA THR A 3 11.92 15.16 -0.95
C THR A 3 12.35 15.13 0.51
N THR A 4 11.51 15.62 1.42
CA THR A 4 11.69 15.42 2.86
C THR A 4 11.74 13.93 3.12
N VAL A 5 12.91 13.42 3.53
CA VAL A 5 13.06 12.03 3.93
C VAL A 5 12.21 11.84 5.19
N LYS A 6 11.07 11.15 5.05
CA LYS A 6 10.26 10.74 6.19
C LYS A 6 11.08 9.75 7.01
N GLY A 7 11.12 9.93 8.33
CA GLY A 7 11.74 8.94 9.22
C GLY A 7 11.10 7.57 9.02
N LYS A 8 11.90 6.49 9.13
CA LYS A 8 11.45 5.11 8.87
C LYS A 8 10.18 4.74 9.64
N GLU A 9 10.09 5.16 10.91
CA GLU A 9 8.91 4.97 11.75
C GLU A 9 7.65 5.61 11.15
N GLN A 10 7.75 6.83 10.62
CA GLN A 10 6.62 7.54 10.05
C GLN A 10 6.12 6.85 8.77
N VAL A 11 7.02 6.27 7.97
CA VAL A 11 6.66 5.47 6.79
C VAL A 11 5.89 4.22 7.21
N ILE A 12 6.38 3.50 8.21
CA ILE A 12 5.73 2.28 8.73
C ILE A 12 4.33 2.60 9.29
N LYS A 13 4.20 3.67 10.09
CA LYS A 13 2.91 4.11 10.64
C LYS A 13 1.90 4.44 9.55
N ARG A 14 2.32 5.15 8.49
CA ARG A 14 1.45 5.48 7.35
C ARG A 14 1.03 4.24 6.57
N TYR A 15 1.96 3.31 6.35
CA TYR A 15 1.65 2.03 5.72
C TYR A 15 0.52 1.33 6.47
N PHE A 16 0.68 1.03 7.76
CA PHE A 16 -0.37 0.34 8.53
C PHE A 16 -1.67 1.15 8.64
N ASN A 17 -1.60 2.48 8.79
CA ASN A 17 -2.81 3.31 8.80
C ASN A 17 -3.60 3.24 7.49
N SER A 18 -2.92 3.15 6.34
CA SER A 18 -3.60 3.03 5.04
C SER A 18 -4.41 1.74 4.89
N TRP A 19 -4.09 0.70 5.66
CA TRP A 19 -4.87 -0.55 5.71
C TRP A 19 -6.12 -0.43 6.59
N ILE A 20 -6.08 0.38 7.64
CA ILE A 20 -7.19 0.55 8.60
C ILE A 20 -8.22 1.55 8.05
N VAL A 21 -7.73 2.70 7.58
CA VAL A 21 -8.53 3.72 6.92
C VAL A 21 -8.07 3.76 5.47
N PRO A 22 -8.88 3.26 4.51
CA PRO A 22 -8.49 3.19 3.11
C PRO A 22 -8.04 4.57 2.59
N ASN A 23 -6.72 4.76 2.52
CA ASN A 23 -6.11 5.97 2.01
C ASN A 23 -5.09 5.58 0.96
N PHE A 24 -5.56 5.59 -0.27
CA PHE A 24 -4.80 5.17 -1.43
C PHE A 24 -3.52 6.01 -1.63
N LYS A 25 -3.54 7.30 -1.27
CA LYS A 25 -2.39 8.18 -1.42
C LYS A 25 -1.27 7.85 -0.42
N ASP A 26 -1.62 7.57 0.84
CA ASP A 26 -0.62 7.20 1.85
C ASP A 26 0.03 5.84 1.58
N PHE A 27 -0.75 4.89 1.06
CA PHE A 27 -0.23 3.62 0.58
C PHE A 27 0.72 3.84 -0.60
N GLU A 28 0.32 4.62 -1.61
CA GLU A 28 1.14 4.88 -2.79
C GLU A 28 2.45 5.63 -2.47
N ASP A 29 2.41 6.61 -1.56
CA ASP A 29 3.59 7.37 -1.14
C ASP A 29 4.60 6.52 -0.35
N THR A 30 4.24 5.30 0.07
CA THR A 30 5.12 4.38 0.81
C THR A 30 6.11 3.67 -0.12
N PHE A 31 5.73 3.43 -1.38
CA PHE A 31 6.51 2.59 -2.29
C PHE A 31 7.35 3.41 -3.27
N SER A 32 8.63 3.05 -3.34
CA SER A 32 9.52 3.47 -4.43
C SER A 32 9.16 2.76 -5.74
N LYS A 33 9.54 3.34 -6.89
CA LYS A 33 9.23 2.80 -8.22
C LYS A 33 9.58 1.31 -8.39
N ASN A 34 10.73 0.90 -7.83
CA ASN A 34 11.27 -0.46 -7.95
C ASN A 34 11.07 -1.30 -6.66
N ALA A 35 10.11 -0.94 -5.82
CA ALA A 35 9.82 -1.70 -4.61
C ALA A 35 9.30 -3.11 -4.96
N SER A 36 9.67 -4.09 -4.13
CA SER A 36 9.08 -5.43 -4.16
C SER A 36 8.22 -5.66 -2.93
N TYR A 37 7.10 -6.34 -3.12
CA TYR A 37 6.13 -6.69 -2.09
C TYR A 37 5.83 -8.18 -2.16
N SER A 38 5.82 -8.84 -1.00
CA SER A 38 5.55 -10.26 -0.87
C SER A 38 4.86 -10.54 0.45
N GLU A 39 3.83 -11.37 0.42
CA GLU A 39 3.18 -11.93 1.61
C GLU A 39 3.43 -13.45 1.66
N CYS A 40 3.11 -14.07 2.78
CA CYS A 40 3.34 -15.49 3.04
C CYS A 40 2.73 -16.46 2.01
N TYR A 41 1.65 -16.07 1.31
CA TYR A 41 0.96 -16.93 0.34
C TYR A 41 0.53 -16.21 -0.95
N SER A 42 1.03 -14.99 -1.18
CA SER A 42 0.65 -14.15 -2.32
C SER A 42 1.73 -14.12 -3.39
N PRO A 43 1.39 -13.77 -4.64
CA PRO A 43 2.38 -13.43 -5.66
C PRO A 43 3.38 -12.37 -5.17
N ILE A 44 4.61 -12.42 -5.70
CA ILE A 44 5.60 -11.38 -5.47
C ILE A 44 5.38 -10.28 -6.52
N TYR A 45 5.04 -9.08 -6.08
CA TYR A 45 4.94 -7.89 -6.92
C TYR A 45 6.29 -7.18 -6.93
N ARG A 46 6.81 -6.84 -8.11
CA ARG A 46 8.22 -6.44 -8.30
C ARG A 46 8.41 -4.97 -8.59
N ASN A 47 7.33 -4.21 -8.75
CA ASN A 47 7.37 -2.77 -8.92
C ASN A 47 6.14 -2.07 -8.32
N LYS A 48 6.23 -0.75 -8.17
CA LYS A 48 5.14 0.08 -7.62
C LYS A 48 3.82 -0.11 -8.36
N ALA A 49 3.83 -0.20 -9.69
CA ALA A 49 2.59 -0.31 -10.46
C ALA A 49 1.85 -1.62 -10.17
N GLU A 50 2.58 -2.73 -10.05
CA GLU A 50 2.03 -4.04 -9.67
C GLU A 50 1.44 -4.02 -8.24
N ILE A 51 2.18 -3.46 -7.27
CA ILE A 51 1.74 -3.32 -5.88
C ILE A 51 0.45 -2.49 -5.79
N ILE A 52 0.41 -1.38 -6.53
CA ILE A 52 -0.75 -0.48 -6.58
C ILE A 52 -1.96 -1.15 -7.24
N ALA A 53 -1.77 -1.87 -8.35
CA ALA A 53 -2.85 -2.57 -9.04
C ALA A 53 -3.49 -3.61 -8.11
N TRP A 54 -2.66 -4.39 -7.43
CA TRP A 54 -3.13 -5.36 -6.44
C TRP A 54 -3.89 -4.68 -5.28
N TYR A 55 -3.35 -3.62 -4.69
CA TYR A 55 -4.00 -2.97 -3.55
C TYR A 55 -5.37 -2.36 -3.92
N LYS A 56 -5.52 -1.86 -5.14
CA LYS A 56 -6.82 -1.40 -5.67
C LYS A 56 -7.81 -2.54 -5.83
N ASP A 57 -7.37 -3.66 -6.40
CA ASP A 57 -8.20 -4.86 -6.58
C ASP A 57 -8.63 -5.44 -5.23
N TRP A 58 -7.67 -5.53 -4.29
CA TRP A 58 -7.92 -5.93 -2.91
C TRP A 58 -9.04 -5.09 -2.31
N ASN A 59 -8.91 -3.76 -2.24
CA ASN A 59 -9.92 -2.88 -1.65
C ASN A 59 -11.31 -2.98 -2.32
N LYS A 60 -11.35 -3.25 -3.63
CA LYS A 60 -12.62 -3.46 -4.36
C LYS A 60 -13.34 -4.74 -3.90
N ASN A 61 -12.59 -5.79 -3.60
CA ASN A 61 -13.13 -7.07 -3.14
C ASN A 61 -13.60 -7.02 -1.67
N TRP A 62 -13.01 -6.18 -0.81
CA TRP A 62 -13.48 -6.00 0.58
C TRP A 62 -14.85 -5.30 0.67
N THR A 63 -15.16 -4.39 -0.27
CA THR A 63 -16.51 -3.81 -0.37
C THR A 63 -17.55 -4.90 -0.65
N SER A 64 -17.19 -5.96 -1.39
CA SER A 64 -18.10 -7.05 -1.71
C SER A 64 -18.35 -8.04 -0.56
N ILE A 65 -17.51 -8.04 0.49
CA ILE A 65 -17.64 -8.90 1.68
C ILE A 65 -18.32 -8.18 2.85
N GLY A 66 -18.75 -6.92 2.68
CA GLY A 66 -19.45 -6.16 3.72
C GLY A 66 -18.55 -5.72 4.88
N MET A 67 -17.24 -5.67 4.66
CA MET A 67 -16.24 -5.21 5.64
C MET A 67 -15.72 -3.79 5.35
N ALA A 68 -16.30 -3.10 4.36
CA ALA A 68 -16.14 -1.67 4.21
C ALA A 68 -17.09 -0.97 5.20
N ASN A 69 -16.54 -0.18 6.13
CA ASN A 69 -17.28 0.59 7.13
C ASN A 69 -18.37 1.48 6.52
#